data_AF-A0A3C1L6X0-F1
#
_entry.id   AF-A0A3C1L6X0-F1
#
_cell.length_a   1.000
_cell.length_b   1.000
_cell.length_c   1.000
_cell.angle_alpha   90.00
_cell.angle_beta   90.00
_cell.angle_gamma   90.00
#
_symmetry.space_group_name_H-M   'P 1'
#
loop_
_entity.id
_entity.type
_entity.pdbx_description
1 polymer ?
#
loop_
_entity_poly.entity_id
_entity_poly.type
_entity_poly.pdbx_seq_one_letter_code
_entity_poly.pdbx_strand_id
1 'polypeptide(L)'
;MRVVDSRIGLGTAGRAFGPHEARDVQVAGVSVIPGNATAVVLNVTAVDTSSWGWLTVWPAGQRQPASSNLNWDAGRFVPNLVIVAVGANGSVSIYNDNGNANILVDVLGYVT
;
A
#
# COMPACT_ATOMS: atom_id res chain seq x y z
N MET A 1 -0.29 -10.46 -8.56
CA MET A 1 1.20 -10.42 -8.64
C MET A 1 1.71 -9.47 -7.57
N ARG A 2 2.79 -9.80 -6.86
CA ARG A 2 3.34 -8.92 -5.82
C ARG A 2 4.19 -7.80 -6.40
N VAL A 3 3.90 -6.56 -6.04
CA VAL A 3 4.68 -5.36 -6.42
C VAL A 3 5.34 -4.70 -5.21
N VAL A 4 4.83 -4.95 -4.01
CA VAL A 4 5.49 -4.55 -2.75
C VAL A 4 5.59 -5.72 -1.79
N ASP A 5 6.78 -5.86 -1.20
CA ASP A 5 7.00 -6.64 0.00
C ASP A 5 8.04 -5.94 0.87
N SER A 6 7.57 -5.24 1.91
CA SER A 6 8.47 -4.44 2.76
C SER A 6 9.43 -5.27 3.59
N ARG A 7 9.19 -6.57 3.76
CA ARG A 7 10.08 -7.48 4.50
C ARG A 7 11.39 -7.71 3.77
N ILE A 8 11.34 -7.65 2.43
CA ILE A 8 12.48 -7.94 1.54
C ILE A 8 12.88 -6.74 0.67
N GLY A 9 12.19 -5.60 0.80
CA GLY A 9 12.48 -4.39 0.04
C GLY A 9 12.02 -4.42 -1.42
N LEU A 10 11.09 -5.30 -1.76
CA LEU A 10 10.45 -5.24 -3.07
C LEU A 10 9.56 -4.00 -3.13
N GLY A 11 9.80 -3.12 -4.11
CA GLY A 11 8.99 -1.92 -4.33
C GLY A 11 9.05 -0.86 -3.21
N THR A 12 9.98 -1.00 -2.25
CA THR A 12 10.13 -0.08 -1.11
C THR A 12 11.53 -0.18 -0.48
N ALA A 13 11.85 0.66 0.51
CA ALA A 13 13.18 0.79 1.12
C ALA A 13 13.61 -0.36 2.08
N GLY A 14 13.10 -1.58 1.93
CA GLY A 14 13.60 -2.75 2.67
C GLY A 14 13.40 -2.76 4.20
N ARG A 15 12.32 -2.16 4.71
CA ARG A 15 11.97 -2.18 6.13
C ARG A 15 10.46 -2.05 6.36
N ALA A 16 9.98 -2.51 7.51
CA ALA A 16 8.62 -2.27 7.98
C ALA A 16 8.26 -0.78 7.97
N PHE A 17 6.98 -0.46 7.76
CA PHE A 17 6.45 0.88 7.93
C PHE A 17 6.45 1.21 9.42
N GLY A 18 6.98 2.38 9.77
CA GLY A 18 6.95 2.92 11.13
C GLY A 18 5.60 3.56 11.46
N PRO A 19 5.39 3.98 12.72
CA PRO A 19 4.21 4.73 13.10
C PRO A 19 4.20 6.08 12.38
N HIS A 20 3.02 6.52 11.97
CA HIS A 20 2.76 7.75 11.21
C HIS A 20 3.58 7.88 9.92
N GLU A 21 4.02 6.75 9.35
CA GLU A 21 4.82 6.76 8.13
C GLU A 21 3.93 6.60 6.90
N ALA A 22 4.12 7.48 5.92
CA ALA A 22 3.61 7.30 4.56
C ALA A 22 4.74 7.01 3.57
N ARG A 23 4.50 6.10 2.63
CA ARG A 23 5.39 5.88 1.49
C ARG A 23 4.61 5.84 0.19
N ASP A 24 5.20 6.42 -0.85
CA ASP A 24 4.74 6.25 -2.21
C ASP A 24 5.26 4.93 -2.78
N VAL A 25 4.35 4.20 -3.43
CA VAL A 25 4.59 2.92 -4.07
C VAL A 25 4.21 3.06 -5.53
N GLN A 26 5.18 2.87 -6.41
CA GLN A 26 4.91 2.84 -7.84
C GLN A 26 4.08 1.61 -8.20
N VAL A 27 2.99 1.82 -8.93
CA VAL A 27 2.08 0.77 -9.39
C VAL A 27 1.91 0.79 -10.91
N ALA A 28 1.86 1.95 -11.55
CA ALA A 28 1.82 2.06 -13.01
C ALA A 28 3.23 1.95 -13.62
N GLY A 29 3.33 1.31 -14.79
CA GLY A 29 4.61 1.04 -15.44
C GLY A 29 5.46 0.00 -14.72
N VAL A 30 4.89 -0.72 -13.75
CA VAL A 30 5.55 -1.80 -13.02
C VAL A 30 5.05 -3.14 -13.55
N SER A 31 5.99 -3.93 -14.08
CA SER A 31 5.71 -5.27 -14.61
C SER A 31 4.60 -5.25 -15.68
N VAL A 32 3.46 -5.92 -15.45
CA VAL A 32 2.36 -6.01 -16.45
C VAL A 32 1.40 -4.81 -16.42
N ILE A 33 1.54 -3.87 -15.49
CA ILE A 33 0.65 -2.70 -15.41
C ILE A 33 1.13 -1.64 -16.42
N PRO A 34 0.29 -1.21 -17.38
CA PRO A 34 0.64 -0.15 -18.31
C PRO A 34 1.02 1.16 -17.61
N GLY A 35 1.95 1.91 -18.19
CA GLY A 35 2.34 3.22 -17.66
C GLY A 35 1.22 4.27 -17.67
N ASN A 36 0.20 4.07 -18.52
CA ASN A 36 -0.99 4.92 -18.60
C ASN A 36 -2.17 4.39 -17.76
N ALA A 37 -1.95 3.44 -16.85
CA ALA A 37 -3.02 2.98 -15.96
C ALA A 37 -3.55 4.14 -15.10
N THR A 38 -4.87 4.29 -15.07
CA THR A 38 -5.59 5.36 -14.34
C THR A 38 -6.08 4.90 -12.97
N ALA A 39 -6.26 3.60 -12.77
CA ALA A 39 -6.57 2.98 -11.48
C ALA A 39 -6.00 1.56 -11.38
N VAL A 40 -5.82 1.09 -10.15
CA VAL A 40 -5.37 -0.28 -9.84
C VAL A 40 -6.30 -0.93 -8.83
N VAL A 41 -6.46 -2.26 -8.97
CA VAL A 41 -7.13 -3.13 -8.01
C VAL A 41 -6.04 -3.91 -7.28
N LEU A 42 -5.95 -3.72 -5.98
CA LEU A 42 -4.89 -4.23 -5.13
C LEU A 42 -5.48 -5.12 -4.03
N ASN A 43 -4.76 -6.16 -3.64
CA ASN A 43 -4.85 -6.72 -2.30
C ASN A 43 -3.71 -6.15 -1.46
N VAL A 44 -4.04 -5.36 -0.45
CA VAL A 44 -3.08 -4.75 0.48
C VAL A 44 -3.15 -5.51 1.79
N THR A 45 -2.00 -6.01 2.27
CA THR A 45 -1.94 -6.82 3.49
C THR A 45 -0.96 -6.21 4.48
N ALA A 46 -1.41 -5.95 5.71
CA ALA A 46 -0.54 -5.67 6.84
C ALA A 46 -0.17 -7.01 7.52
N VAL A 47 1.12 -7.21 7.77
CA VAL A 47 1.67 -8.38 8.47
C VAL A 47 2.70 -7.93 9.51
N ASP A 48 3.04 -8.83 10.44
CA ASP A 48 4.00 -8.59 11.52
C ASP A 48 3.72 -7.30 12.32
N THR A 49 2.45 -7.05 12.63
CA THR A 49 2.01 -5.80 13.28
C THR A 49 2.42 -5.76 14.76
N SER A 50 3.07 -4.68 15.21
CA SER A 50 3.55 -4.56 16.60
C SER A 50 2.54 -3.95 17.58
N SER A 51 1.51 -3.28 17.07
CA SER A 51 0.44 -2.63 17.83
C SER A 51 -0.87 -2.69 17.03
N TRP A 52 -1.98 -2.30 17.66
CA TRP A 52 -3.19 -1.94 16.93
C TRP A 52 -2.92 -0.75 16.00
N GLY A 53 -3.62 -0.69 14.87
CA GLY A 53 -3.44 0.37 13.88
C GLY A 53 -4.30 0.20 12.64
N TRP A 54 -4.04 1.04 11.65
CA TRP A 54 -4.70 0.98 10.35
C TRP A 54 -3.81 1.46 9.21
N LEU A 55 -4.19 1.07 7.99
CA LEU A 55 -3.64 1.65 6.77
C LEU A 55 -4.64 2.59 6.10
N THR A 56 -4.11 3.63 5.48
CA THR A 56 -4.84 4.43 4.47
C THR A 56 -4.07 4.35 3.16
N VAL A 57 -4.78 4.14 2.05
CA VAL A 57 -4.23 4.05 0.69
C VAL A 57 -4.94 5.05 -0.21
N TRP A 58 -4.18 5.88 -0.93
CA TRP A 58 -4.75 6.93 -1.78
C TRP A 58 -3.84 7.25 -2.98
N PRO A 59 -4.31 8.02 -3.98
CA PRO A 59 -3.48 8.41 -5.11
C PRO A 59 -2.33 9.31 -4.66
N ALA A 60 -1.10 8.98 -5.04
CA ALA A 60 0.07 9.77 -4.66
C ALA A 60 -0.04 11.22 -5.12
N GLY A 61 0.48 12.14 -4.31
CA GLY A 61 0.38 13.59 -4.56
C GLY A 61 -0.97 14.22 -4.20
N GLN A 62 -1.97 13.44 -3.76
CA GLN A 62 -3.21 13.97 -3.19
C GLN A 62 -3.13 14.06 -1.66
N ARG A 63 -4.01 14.88 -1.06
CA ARG A 63 -4.14 14.96 0.40
C ARG A 63 -4.59 13.61 0.97
N GLN A 64 -3.92 13.15 2.02
CA GLN A 64 -4.31 11.92 2.74
C GLN A 64 -5.77 12.00 3.23
N PRO A 65 -6.62 11.02 2.88
CA PRO A 65 -7.97 10.91 3.41
C PRO A 65 -7.99 10.58 4.91
N ALA A 66 -9.08 10.91 5.61
CA ALA A 66 -9.29 10.54 7.01
C ALA A 66 -9.76 9.08 7.21
N SER A 67 -10.08 8.37 6.13
CA SER A 67 -10.59 7.00 6.17
C SER A 67 -9.46 5.96 6.20
N SER A 68 -9.67 4.86 6.92
CA SER A 68 -8.85 3.65 6.81
C SER A 68 -9.34 2.74 5.68
N ASN A 69 -8.43 1.93 5.14
CA ASN A 69 -8.75 0.79 4.28
C ASN A 69 -8.78 -0.52 5.06
N LEU A 70 -7.92 -0.70 6.06
CA LEU A 70 -7.92 -1.89 6.90
C LEU A 70 -7.42 -1.55 8.29
N ASN A 71 -7.94 -2.26 9.29
CA ASN A 71 -7.66 -2.05 10.70
C ASN A 71 -7.27 -3.38 11.35
N TRP A 72 -6.42 -3.34 12.37
CA TRP A 72 -5.94 -4.55 13.04
C TRP A 72 -5.66 -4.34 14.53
N ASP A 73 -5.63 -5.46 15.25
CA ASP A 73 -4.91 -5.61 16.52
C ASP A 73 -3.47 -6.07 16.27
N ALA A 74 -2.62 -6.01 17.31
CA ALA A 74 -1.24 -6.49 17.26
C ALA A 74 -1.15 -7.98 16.89
N GLY A 75 -0.11 -8.36 16.14
CA GLY A 75 0.19 -9.74 15.75
C GLY A 75 -0.75 -10.33 14.69
N ARG A 76 -1.52 -9.51 13.98
CA ARG A 76 -2.49 -9.96 12.97
C ARG A 76 -1.95 -9.82 11.55
N PHE A 77 -2.35 -10.74 10.70
CA PHE A 77 -2.22 -10.61 9.25
C PHE A 77 -3.59 -10.21 8.70
N VAL A 78 -3.70 -9.01 8.15
CA VAL A 78 -4.98 -8.45 7.71
C VAL A 78 -4.87 -8.03 6.26
N PRO A 79 -5.51 -8.75 5.32
CA PRO A 79 -5.65 -8.33 3.94
C PRO A 79 -6.91 -7.46 3.75
N ASN A 80 -6.88 -6.58 2.76
CA ASN A 80 -8.07 -5.92 2.22
C ASN A 80 -7.92 -5.62 0.72
N LEU A 81 -9.04 -5.71 -0.02
CA LEU A 81 -9.09 -5.29 -1.41
C LEU A 81 -9.24 -3.76 -1.49
N VAL A 82 -8.38 -3.12 -2.26
CA VAL A 82 -8.34 -1.67 -2.47
C VAL A 82 -8.45 -1.38 -3.96
N ILE A 83 -9.42 -0.54 -4.34
CA ILE A 83 -9.48 0.06 -5.67
C ILE A 83 -9.08 1.52 -5.48
N VAL A 84 -8.03 1.96 -6.17
CA VAL A 84 -7.46 3.29 -5.98
C VAL A 84 -6.98 3.86 -7.31
N ALA A 85 -7.23 5.15 -7.53
CA ALA A 85 -6.70 5.84 -8.69
C ALA A 85 -5.17 5.95 -8.61
N VAL A 86 -4.51 5.89 -9.77
CA VAL A 86 -3.07 6.10 -9.86
C VAL A 86 -2.78 7.60 -9.75
N GLY A 87 -1.88 7.97 -8.84
CA GLY A 87 -1.50 9.36 -8.59
C GLY A 87 -0.22 9.77 -9.31
N ALA A 88 0.44 10.79 -8.73
CA ALA A 88 1.70 11.32 -9.24
C ALA A 88 2.75 10.23 -9.45
N ASN A 89 3.52 10.34 -10.53
CA ASN A 89 4.59 9.40 -10.89
C ASN A 89 4.13 7.93 -10.96
N GLY A 90 2.87 7.68 -11.32
CA GLY A 90 2.35 6.31 -11.44
C GLY A 90 2.18 5.59 -10.10
N SER A 91 2.05 6.34 -8.99
CA SER A 91 2.15 5.79 -7.63
C SER A 91 0.88 5.92 -6.82
N VAL A 92 0.80 5.12 -5.75
CA VAL A 92 -0.17 5.26 -4.65
C VAL A 92 0.59 5.51 -3.36
N SER A 93 0.03 6.31 -2.46
CA SER A 93 0.58 6.50 -1.12
C SER A 93 -0.07 5.52 -0.16
N ILE A 94 0.73 4.93 0.73
CA ILE A 94 0.28 4.05 1.81
C ILE A 94 0.77 4.64 3.13
N TYR A 95 -0.16 4.93 4.04
CA TYR A 95 0.12 5.40 5.39
C TYR A 95 -0.10 4.29 6.40
N ASN A 96 0.81 4.14 7.35
CA ASN A 96 0.65 3.32 8.54
C ASN A 96 0.43 4.21 9.77
N ASP A 97 -0.65 3.96 10.49
CA ASP A 97 -1.00 4.79 11.64
C ASP A 97 -0.08 4.60 12.84
N ASN A 98 -0.07 3.40 13.41
CA ASN A 98 0.55 3.14 14.69
C ASN A 98 1.31 1.81 14.68
N GLY A 99 2.30 1.71 15.57
CA GLY A 99 3.23 0.60 15.61
C GLY A 99 4.01 0.42 14.31
N ASN A 100 4.68 -0.72 14.20
CA ASN A 100 5.34 -1.16 12.99
C ASN A 100 4.47 -2.18 12.28
N ALA A 101 4.45 -2.13 10.94
CA ALA A 101 3.78 -3.13 10.11
C ALA A 101 4.57 -3.37 8.83
N ASN A 102 4.70 -4.63 8.43
CA ASN A 102 5.14 -4.98 7.11
C ASN A 102 3.97 -4.95 6.13
N ILE A 103 4.16 -4.32 4.99
CA ILE A 103 3.10 -4.12 4.00
C ILE A 103 3.43 -4.93 2.75
N LEU A 104 2.44 -5.71 2.31
CA LEU A 104 2.45 -6.46 1.07
C LEU A 104 1.40 -5.88 0.14
N VAL A 105 1.76 -5.69 -1.13
CA VAL A 105 0.82 -5.22 -2.15
C VAL A 105 0.85 -6.17 -3.33
N ASP A 106 -0.30 -6.78 -3.59
CA ASP A 106 -0.54 -7.63 -4.74
C ASP A 106 -1.50 -6.95 -5.71
N VAL A 107 -1.14 -6.90 -6.98
CA VAL A 107 -1.98 -6.41 -8.07
C VAL A 107 -2.93 -7.52 -8.50
N LEU A 108 -4.22 -7.17 -8.58
CA LEU A 108 -5.31 -8.01 -9.07
C LEU A 108 -5.85 -7.55 -10.43
N GLY A 109 -5.70 -6.27 -10.76
CA GLY A 109 -6.14 -5.68 -12.02
C GLY A 109 -5.80 -4.20 -12.14
N TYR A 110 -6.10 -3.61 -13.29
CA TYR A 110 -5.91 -2.19 -13.56
C TYR A 110 -6.97 -1.67 -14.54
N VAL A 111 -7.08 -0.35 -14.61
CA VAL A 111 -7.88 0.40 -15.59
C VAL A 111 -6.94 1.30 -16.38
N THR A 112 -7.17 1.43 -17.68
CA THR A 112 -6.47 2.38 -18.58
C THR A 112 -7.45 3.43 -19.04
#